data_AF-A0A348ZGZ6-F1
#
_entry.id   AF-A0A348ZGZ6-F1
#
_cell.length_a   1.000
_cell.length_b   1.000
_cell.length_c   1.000
_cell.angle_alpha   90.00
_cell.angle_beta   90.00
_cell.angle_gamma   90.00
#
_symmetry.space_group_name_H-M   'P 1'
#
loop_
_entity.id
_entity.type
_entity.pdbx_description
1 polymer ?
#
loop_
_entity_poly.entity_id
_entity_poly.type
_entity_poly.pdbx_seq_one_letter_code
_entity_poly.pdbx_strand_id
1 'polypeptide(L)'
;MHSGVIIDDHLCRFTDIQHYGGEGVNQWYHVVLMEGRNREVRKLWESQGLKVSRLKRVRFGPIFIPSSVRRGQFRELPKNETEKLLKLVGLK
;
A
#
# COMPACT_ATOMS: atom_id res chain seq x y z
N MET A 1 -11.53 -5.14 -9.64
CA MET A 1 -10.71 -5.94 -10.57
C MET A 1 -10.01 -7.04 -9.78
N HIS A 2 -10.46 -8.29 -9.90
CA HIS A 2 -9.87 -9.40 -9.14
C HIS A 2 -8.98 -10.30 -10.00
N SER A 3 -9.08 -10.19 -11.34
CA SER A 3 -8.38 -11.07 -12.29
C SER A 3 -6.90 -10.72 -12.50
N GLY A 4 -6.45 -9.54 -12.07
CA GLY A 4 -5.08 -9.04 -12.30
C GLY A 4 -4.79 -8.66 -13.75
N VAL A 5 -3.62 -8.07 -13.99
CA VAL A 5 -3.13 -7.63 -15.30
C VAL A 5 -1.66 -7.99 -15.43
N ILE A 6 -1.23 -8.41 -16.62
CA ILE A 6 0.18 -8.66 -16.91
C ILE A 6 0.90 -7.31 -17.12
N ILE A 7 1.94 -7.07 -16.33
CA ILE A 7 2.80 -5.89 -16.39
C ILE A 7 4.25 -6.35 -16.23
N ASP A 8 5.11 -6.00 -17.18
CA ASP A 8 6.52 -6.44 -17.22
C ASP A 8 6.68 -7.96 -17.01
N ASP A 9 5.89 -8.75 -17.74
CA ASP A 9 5.87 -10.23 -17.66
C ASP A 9 5.45 -10.81 -16.29
N HIS A 10 4.82 -10.01 -15.44
CA HIS A 10 4.29 -10.45 -14.15
C HIS A 10 2.80 -10.18 -14.00
N LEU A 11 2.07 -11.11 -13.40
CA LEU A 11 0.67 -10.90 -13.02
C LEU A 11 0.60 -9.99 -11.80
N CYS A 12 0.29 -8.71 -12.02
CA CYS A 12 0.10 -7.74 -10.95
C CYS A 12 -1.40 -7.61 -10.61
N ARG A 13 -1.71 -7.48 -9.33
CA ARG A 13 -3.07 -7.17 -8.87
C ARG A 13 -3.08 -6.57 -7.47
N PHE A 14 -4.05 -5.71 -7.20
CA PHE A 14 -4.39 -5.39 -5.82
C PHE A 14 -5.07 -6.59 -5.17
N THR A 15 -4.59 -7.00 -4.00
CA THR A 15 -5.25 -8.05 -3.21
C THR A 15 -6.50 -7.53 -2.52
N ASP A 16 -6.55 -6.23 -2.26
CA ASP A 16 -7.75 -5.54 -1.80
C ASP A 16 -7.74 -4.10 -2.35
N ILE A 17 -8.93 -3.59 -2.65
CA ILE A 17 -9.14 -2.24 -3.17
C ILE A 17 -10.47 -1.70 -2.63
N GLN A 18 -10.39 -0.58 -1.92
CA GLN A 18 -11.53 0.07 -1.28
C GLN A 18 -11.54 1.55 -1.63
N HIS A 19 -12.69 2.06 -2.06
CA HIS A 19 -12.89 3.50 -2.21
C HIS A 19 -12.88 4.15 -0.82
N TYR A 20 -12.14 5.24 -0.68
CA TYR A 20 -12.03 5.97 0.59
C TYR A 20 -12.79 7.31 0.56
N GLY A 21 -13.06 7.85 -0.63
CA GLY A 21 -13.70 9.14 -0.82
C GLY A 21 -12.98 10.00 -1.85
N GLY A 22 -13.35 11.27 -1.95
CA GLY A 22 -12.77 12.23 -2.88
C GLY A 22 -13.84 13.11 -3.51
N GLU A 23 -13.47 14.34 -3.86
CA GLU A 23 -14.36 15.32 -4.48
C GLU A 23 -13.85 15.68 -5.89
N GLY A 24 -14.79 15.83 -6.82
CA GLY A 24 -14.50 16.13 -8.21
C GLY A 24 -13.65 15.03 -8.88
N VAL A 25 -12.64 15.46 -9.64
CA VAL A 25 -11.83 14.60 -10.51
C VAL A 25 -10.89 13.67 -9.72
N ASN A 26 -10.52 14.02 -8.49
CA ASN A 26 -9.56 13.24 -7.70
C ASN A 26 -10.27 12.33 -6.70
N GLN A 27 -9.99 11.04 -6.79
CA GLN A 27 -10.56 10.01 -5.93
C GLN A 27 -9.46 9.28 -5.16
N TRP A 28 -9.74 8.93 -3.91
CA TRP A 28 -8.86 8.20 -3.01
C TRP A 28 -9.28 6.75 -2.90
N TYR A 29 -8.28 5.88 -2.95
CA TYR A 29 -8.45 4.44 -2.76
C TYR A 29 -7.43 3.93 -1.75
N HIS A 30 -7.88 3.05 -0.87
CA HIS A 30 -7.01 2.17 -0.12
C HIS A 30 -6.77 0.91 -0.94
N VAL A 31 -5.51 0.60 -1.18
CA VAL A 31 -5.09 -0.58 -1.93
C VAL A 31 -4.09 -1.39 -1.12
N VAL A 32 -4.18 -2.71 -1.25
CA VAL A 32 -3.25 -3.64 -0.63
C VAL A 32 -2.50 -4.41 -1.71
N LEU A 33 -1.19 -4.53 -1.53
CA LEU A 33 -0.32 -5.40 -2.28
C LEU A 33 0.40 -6.32 -1.30
N MET A 34 0.63 -7.56 -1.71
CA MET A 34 1.43 -8.54 -0.98
C MET A 34 2.87 -8.60 -1.47
N GLU A 35 3.12 -8.06 -2.67
CA GLU A 35 4.44 -7.81 -3.23
C GLU A 35 4.72 -6.30 -3.33
N GLY A 36 5.95 -5.93 -3.70
CA GLY A 36 6.41 -4.55 -3.71
C GLY A 36 7.29 -4.24 -4.91
N ARG A 37 6.82 -4.55 -6.12
CA ARG A 37 7.61 -4.31 -7.34
C ARG A 37 7.74 -2.82 -7.64
N ASN A 38 8.76 -2.48 -8.43
CA ASN A 38 9.07 -1.08 -8.75
C ASN A 38 7.85 -0.40 -9.41
N ARG A 39 7.29 0.60 -8.71
CA ARG A 39 6.14 1.42 -9.13
C ARG A 39 4.86 0.63 -9.42
N GLU A 40 4.71 -0.56 -8.85
CA GLU A 40 3.59 -1.47 -9.13
C GLU A 40 2.21 -0.83 -9.00
N VAL A 41 1.94 -0.12 -7.90
CA VAL A 41 0.66 0.60 -7.70
C VAL A 41 0.38 1.56 -8.86
N ARG A 42 1.40 2.29 -9.32
CA ARG A 42 1.23 3.28 -10.40
C ARG A 42 0.96 2.58 -11.73
N LYS A 43 1.72 1.52 -12.03
CA LYS A 43 1.55 0.74 -13.27
C LYS A 43 0.17 0.07 -13.32
N LEU A 44 -0.32 -0.44 -12.20
CA LEU A 44 -1.66 -1.00 -12.09
C LEU A 44 -2.75 0.02 -12.42
N TRP A 45 -2.71 1.21 -11.83
CA TRP A 45 -3.68 2.27 -12.16
C TRP A 45 -3.53 2.76 -13.61
N GLU A 46 -2.29 2.89 -14.10
CA GLU A 46 -2.00 3.33 -15.46
C GLU A 46 -2.50 2.34 -16.52
N SER A 47 -2.43 1.03 -16.23
CA SER A 47 -3.04 -0.01 -17.08
C SER A 47 -4.57 0.13 -17.23
N GLN A 48 -5.20 0.89 -16.33
CA GLN A 48 -6.63 1.21 -16.36
C GLN A 48 -6.91 2.62 -16.91
N GLY A 49 -5.91 3.26 -17.50
CA GLY A 49 -6.01 4.63 -18.02
C GLY A 49 -6.04 5.71 -16.94
N LEU A 50 -5.72 5.38 -15.68
CA LEU A 50 -5.78 6.30 -14.55
C LEU A 50 -4.39 6.74 -14.08
N LYS A 51 -4.23 8.03 -13.78
CA LYS A 51 -2.98 8.59 -13.26
C LYS A 51 -3.01 8.69 -11.74
N VAL A 52 -1.92 8.29 -11.10
CA VAL A 52 -1.75 8.44 -9.65
C VAL A 52 -1.10 9.80 -9.35
N SER A 53 -1.89 10.76 -8.86
CA SER A 53 -1.40 12.08 -8.42
C SER A 53 -0.63 11.99 -7.09
N ARG A 54 -1.18 11.27 -6.11
CA ARG A 54 -0.59 11.08 -4.78
C ARG A 54 -0.60 9.61 -4.38
N LEU A 55 0.53 9.16 -3.85
CA LEU A 55 0.69 7.81 -3.30
C LEU A 55 1.35 7.91 -1.93
N LYS A 56 0.67 7.41 -0.90
CA LYS A 56 1.20 7.34 0.46
C LYS A 56 1.00 5.93 0.98
N ARG A 57 2.08 5.32 1.45
CA ARG A 57 1.98 4.08 2.24
C ARG A 57 1.50 4.43 3.64
N VAL A 58 0.38 3.86 4.05
CA VAL A 58 -0.26 4.12 5.36
C VAL A 58 -0.18 2.93 6.31
N ARG A 59 0.14 1.74 5.81
CA ARG A 59 0.29 0.51 6.58
C ARG A 59 1.39 -0.35 5.99
N PHE A 60 2.11 -1.08 6.83
CA PHE A 60 3.04 -2.14 6.43
C PHE A 60 2.87 -3.34 7.36
N GLY A 61 2.48 -4.49 6.79
CA GLY A 61 2.08 -5.65 7.59
C GLY A 61 1.00 -5.27 8.63
N PRO A 62 1.23 -5.55 9.92
CA PRO A 62 0.28 -5.24 10.99
C PRO A 62 0.42 -3.80 11.53
N ILE A 63 1.38 -3.01 11.01
CA ILE A 63 1.75 -1.70 11.56
C ILE A 63 1.15 -0.58 10.71
N PHE A 64 0.38 0.29 11.35
CA PHE A 64 -0.08 1.54 10.74
C PHE A 64 1.01 2.60 10.87
N ILE A 65 1.29 3.32 9.78
CA ILE A 65 2.26 4.40 9.78
C ILE A 65 1.53 5.67 10.28
N PRO A 66 1.85 6.18 11.48
CA PRO A 66 1.13 7.30 12.06
C PRO A 66 1.25 8.55 11.18
N SER A 67 0.17 9.33 11.08
CA SER A 67 0.17 10.61 10.37
C SER A 67 1.12 11.65 11.00
N SER A 68 1.47 11.46 12.27
CA SER A 68 2.40 12.32 13.02
C SER A 68 3.86 12.19 12.58
N VAL A 69 4.25 11.07 11.95
CA VAL A 69 5.62 10.88 11.44
C VAL A 69 5.77 11.71 10.16
N ARG A 70 6.56 12.79 10.24
CA ARG A 70 6.81 13.69 9.11
C ARG A 70 7.91 13.14 8.20
N ARG A 71 7.99 13.69 6.99
CA ARG A 71 9.05 13.35 6.03
C ARG A 71 10.43 13.54 6.67
N GLY A 72 11.29 12.52 6.53
CA GLY A 72 12.65 12.54 7.08
C GLY A 72 12.76 12.20 8.56
N GLN A 73 11.62 12.04 9.26
CA GLN A 73 11.60 11.60 10.65
C GLN A 73 11.32 10.11 10.74
N PHE A 74 11.76 9.51 11.84
CA PHE A 74 11.41 8.17 12.23
C PHE A 74 10.84 8.18 13.64
N ARG A 75 10.15 7.11 13.99
CA ARG A 75 9.68 6.84 15.34
C ARG A 75 9.97 5.38 15.64
N GLU A 76 10.50 5.12 16.82
CA GLU A 76 10.69 3.76 17.30
C GLU A 76 9.34 3.11 17.61
N LEU A 77 9.20 1.85 17.19
CA LEU A 77 7.99 1.08 17.45
C LEU A 77 7.95 0.67 18.93
N PRO A 78 6.81 0.82 19.61
CA PRO A 78 6.64 0.31 20.96
C PRO A 78 6.70 -1.23 20.95
N LYS A 79 7.11 -1.83 22.07
CA LYS A 79 7.36 -3.27 22.18
C LYS A 79 6.19 -4.14 21.67
N ASN A 80 4.96 -3.74 21.97
CA ASN A 80 3.75 -4.46 21.54
C ASN A 80 3.58 -4.47 20.00
N GLU A 81 4.00 -3.43 19.28
CA GLU A 81 3.97 -3.39 17.83
C GLU A 81 5.11 -4.22 17.22
N THR A 82 6.30 -4.14 17.82
CA THR A 82 7.44 -4.99 17.44
C THR A 82 7.11 -6.47 17.60
N GLU A 83 6.49 -6.87 18.71
CA GLU A 83 6.04 -8.26 18.94
C GLU A 83 5.01 -8.72 17.90
N LYS A 84 4.08 -7.85 17.47
CA LYS A 84 3.13 -8.18 16.39
C LYS A 84 3.84 -8.43 15.07
N LEU A 85 4.86 -7.62 14.76
CA LEU A 85 5.64 -7.76 13.54
C LEU A 85 6.46 -9.06 13.55
N LEU A 86 7.11 -9.39 14.67
CA LEU A 86 7.87 -10.63 14.84
C LEU A 86 6.96 -11.86 14.70
N LYS A 87 5.80 -11.85 15.38
CA LYS A 87 4.82 -12.94 15.28
C LYS A 87 4.32 -13.17 13.85
N LEU A 88 4.14 -12.10 13.06
CA LEU A 88 3.71 -12.23 11.66
C LEU A 88 4.67 -13.07 10.82
N VAL A 89 5.97 -13.01 11.11
CA VAL A 89 7.02 -13.74 10.39
C VAL A 89 7.49 -15.00 11.12
N GLY A 90 6.76 -15.44 12.16
CA GLY A 90 7.08 -16.66 12.92
C GLY A 90 8.30 -16.51 13.85
N LEU A 91 8.73 -15.29 14.13
CA LEU A 91 9.82 -15.01 15.07
C LEU A 91 9.26 -14.74 16.48
N LYS A 92 10.01 -15.15 17.50
CA LYS A 92 9.74 -14.85 18.91
C LYS A 92 10.52 -13.62 19.36
#